data_AF-A0A8T5SRW4-F1
#
_entry.id   AF-A0A8T5SRW4-F1
#
_cell.length_a   1.000
_cell.length_b   1.000
_cell.length_c   1.000
_cell.angle_alpha   90.00
_cell.angle_beta   90.00
_cell.angle_gamma   90.00
#
_symmetry.space_group_name_H-M   'P 1'
#
loop_
_entity.id
_entity.type
_entity.pdbx_description
1 polymer ?
#
loop_
_entity_poly.entity_id
_entity_poly.type
_entity_poly.pdbx_seq_one_letter_code
_entity_poly.pdbx_strand_id
1 'polypeptide(L)'
;MYKLSFSDHILLQEIAQQIEKGENLERAIFSIEGFPEELLLRMQLGEEAIEILSSLELDYPTITNLFASTAQADTKDVVERLRSTSKLIRMREEALEERNDLLKIHRRRMRIIRYVTLITIAMIAGFSPLFSNFYSLISAGDFEFSFSFTIWSLLSFSFLIINCLNNYYLLKMSNETRMIFKMVVVFILHIAIVIMVQSFFSNLIKF
;
A
#
# COMPACT_ATOMS: atom_id res chain seq x y z
N MET A 1 25.49 0.53 16.03
CA MET A 1 25.05 1.72 15.29
C MET A 1 23.98 2.40 16.12
N TYR A 2 24.01 3.74 16.21
CA TYR A 2 23.09 4.52 17.06
C TYR A 2 21.99 5.14 16.21
N LYS A 3 20.74 4.96 16.60
CA LYS A 3 19.60 5.58 15.89
C LYS A 3 19.25 6.92 16.52
N LEU A 4 19.09 7.95 15.68
CA LEU A 4 18.66 9.28 16.11
C LEU A 4 17.15 9.30 16.41
N SER A 5 16.75 10.19 17.31
CA SER A 5 15.33 10.43 17.65
C SER A 5 14.60 11.30 16.63
N PHE A 6 15.34 11.95 15.74
CA PHE A 6 14.87 12.83 14.69
C PHE A 6 15.37 12.36 13.32
N SER A 7 14.77 12.90 12.25
CA SER A 7 15.08 12.51 10.87
C SER A 7 16.40 13.06 10.35
N ASP A 8 16.95 12.40 9.35
CA ASP A 8 18.17 12.80 8.66
C ASP A 8 18.09 14.23 8.07
N HIS A 9 16.91 14.67 7.61
CA HIS A 9 16.75 16.03 7.08
C HIS A 9 16.84 17.11 8.18
N ILE A 10 16.37 16.81 9.40
CA ILE A 10 16.50 17.70 10.58
C ILE A 10 17.98 17.79 10.98
N LEU A 11 18.68 16.64 11.02
CA LEU A 11 20.12 16.59 11.30
C LEU A 11 20.90 17.56 10.40
N LEU A 12 20.70 17.45 9.07
CA LEU A 12 21.38 18.29 8.09
C LEU A 12 21.02 19.77 8.21
N GLN A 13 19.76 20.07 8.54
CA GLN A 13 19.27 21.44 8.64
C GLN A 13 19.81 22.15 9.90
N GLU A 14 19.85 21.44 11.03
CA GLU A 14 20.44 21.95 12.27
C GLU A 14 21.94 22.19 12.09
N ILE A 15 22.69 21.22 11.53
CA ILE A 15 24.12 21.39 11.27
C ILE A 15 24.37 22.58 10.34
N ALA A 16 23.59 22.72 9.26
CA ALA A 16 23.72 23.84 8.35
C ALA A 16 23.46 25.18 9.03
N GLN A 17 22.47 25.26 9.92
CA GLN A 17 22.13 26.48 10.66
C GLN A 17 23.25 26.90 11.62
N GLN A 18 23.91 25.95 12.27
CA GLN A 18 24.99 26.27 13.23
C GLN A 18 26.28 26.65 12.50
N ILE A 19 26.60 25.97 11.40
CA ILE A 19 27.72 26.37 10.53
C ILE A 19 27.51 27.77 9.95
N GLU A 20 26.27 28.14 9.57
CA GLU A 20 25.94 29.49 9.11
C GLU A 20 26.15 30.56 10.19
N LYS A 21 26.00 30.21 11.48
CA LYS A 21 26.32 31.09 12.62
C LYS A 21 27.83 31.18 12.90
N GLY A 22 28.66 30.46 12.16
CA GLY A 22 30.11 30.45 12.30
C GLY A 22 30.64 29.35 13.22
N GLU A 23 29.84 28.34 13.55
CA GLU A 23 30.32 27.18 14.28
C GLU A 23 31.05 26.18 13.36
N ASN A 24 32.02 25.44 13.91
CA ASN A 24 32.60 24.29 13.22
C ASN A 24 31.67 23.07 13.35
N LEU A 25 31.97 22.00 12.60
CA LEU A 25 31.13 20.80 12.56
C LEU A 25 30.98 20.16 13.95
N GLU A 26 32.04 20.12 14.76
CA GLU A 26 31.97 19.54 16.11
C GLU A 26 30.99 20.33 16.99
N ARG A 27 31.11 21.67 17.04
CA ARG A 27 30.18 22.51 17.82
C ARG A 27 28.75 22.41 17.31
N ALA A 28 28.60 22.39 15.98
CA ALA A 28 27.30 22.22 15.36
C ALA A 28 26.64 20.94 15.87
N ILE A 29 27.33 19.80 15.86
CA ILE A 29 26.82 18.52 16.38
C ILE A 29 26.51 18.60 17.88
N PHE A 30 27.38 19.22 18.70
CA PHE A 30 27.14 19.40 20.15
C PHE A 30 25.88 20.20 20.46
N SER A 31 25.50 21.13 19.58
CA SER A 31 24.35 22.00 19.79
C SER A 31 23.01 21.37 19.41
N ILE A 32 23.01 20.17 18.83
CA ILE A 32 21.79 19.49 18.37
C ILE A 32 21.11 18.80 19.56
N GLU A 33 19.91 19.24 19.87
CA GLU A 33 19.07 18.60 20.87
C GLU A 33 18.69 17.17 20.43
N GLY A 34 18.86 16.20 21.32
CA GLY A 34 18.54 14.79 21.05
C GLY A 34 19.66 13.98 20.39
N PHE A 35 20.86 14.56 20.21
CA PHE A 35 22.04 13.78 19.81
C PHE A 35 22.49 12.85 20.96
N PRO A 36 22.87 11.58 20.70
CA PRO A 36 23.20 10.63 21.76
C PRO A 36 24.37 11.11 22.63
N GLU A 37 24.17 11.18 23.94
CA GLU A 37 25.18 11.63 24.91
C GLU A 37 26.48 10.84 24.81
N GLU A 38 26.39 9.53 24.58
CA GLU A 38 27.56 8.66 24.41
C GLU A 38 28.43 9.05 23.20
N LEU A 39 27.80 9.47 22.10
CA LEU A 39 28.52 9.95 20.92
C LEU A 39 29.12 11.33 21.14
N LEU A 40 28.41 12.22 21.84
CA LEU A 40 28.96 13.52 22.25
C LEU A 40 30.20 13.35 23.13
N LEU A 41 30.17 12.42 24.09
CA LEU A 41 31.30 12.09 24.95
C LEU A 41 32.51 11.58 24.14
N ARG A 42 32.29 10.71 23.15
CA ARG A 42 33.37 10.24 22.25
C ARG A 42 34.01 11.41 21.48
N MET A 43 33.22 12.38 21.05
CA MET A 43 33.71 13.60 20.41
C MET A 43 34.56 14.45 21.38
N GLN A 44 34.16 14.55 22.66
CA GLN A 44 34.94 15.24 23.70
C GLN A 44 36.28 14.53 23.98
N LEU A 45 36.32 13.22 23.83
CA LEU A 45 37.53 12.41 23.99
C LEU A 45 38.47 12.47 22.78
N GLY A 46 38.10 13.20 21.72
CA GLY A 46 38.94 13.47 20.56
C GLY A 46 38.68 12.59 19.34
N GLU A 47 37.58 11.83 19.32
CA GLU A 47 37.15 11.12 18.11
C GLU A 47 36.64 12.10 17.05
N GLU A 48 36.97 11.85 15.78
CA GLU A 48 36.62 12.76 14.69
C GLU A 48 35.10 12.78 14.43
N ALA A 49 34.55 13.96 14.13
CA ALA A 49 33.12 14.13 13.87
C ALA A 49 32.59 13.22 12.74
N ILE A 50 33.41 12.96 11.72
CA ILE A 50 33.04 12.09 10.59
C ILE A 50 32.91 10.63 11.06
N GLU A 51 33.82 10.15 11.92
CA GLU A 51 33.75 8.80 12.49
C GLU A 51 32.50 8.64 13.37
N ILE A 52 32.17 9.67 14.15
CA ILE A 52 30.94 9.69 14.96
C ILE A 52 29.69 9.63 14.07
N LEU A 53 29.62 10.46 13.02
CA LEU A 53 28.50 10.46 12.08
C LEU A 53 28.38 9.11 11.34
N SER A 54 29.49 8.43 11.08
CA SER A 54 29.50 7.09 10.47
C SER A 54 28.94 5.99 11.38
N SER A 55 28.95 6.21 12.70
CA SER A 55 28.40 5.27 13.68
C SER A 55 26.87 5.35 13.83
N LEU A 56 26.25 6.36 13.21
CA LEU A 56 24.80 6.57 13.20
C LEU A 56 24.09 5.62 12.22
N GLU A 57 22.92 5.15 12.63
CA GLU A 57 21.96 4.45 11.77
C GLU A 57 21.10 5.49 11.04
N LEU A 58 21.61 5.97 9.90
CA LEU A 58 20.92 6.93 9.03
C LEU A 58 20.07 6.20 7.99
N ASP A 59 18.88 6.72 7.71
CA ASP A 59 18.01 6.23 6.63
C ASP A 59 18.64 6.49 5.25
N TYR A 60 19.52 7.49 5.17
CA TYR A 60 20.32 7.83 3.98
C TYR A 60 21.83 7.77 4.28
N PRO A 61 22.46 6.57 4.24
CA PRO A 61 23.86 6.39 4.63
C PRO A 61 24.86 7.25 3.84
N THR A 62 24.52 7.62 2.60
CA THR A 62 25.35 8.48 1.74
C THR A 62 25.53 9.90 2.27
N ILE A 63 24.76 10.32 3.28
CA ILE A 63 24.96 11.59 3.99
C ILE A 63 26.36 11.67 4.62
N THR A 64 26.93 10.55 5.07
CA THR A 64 28.30 10.52 5.62
C THR A 64 29.34 11.02 4.61
N ASN A 65 29.17 10.68 3.33
CA ASN A 65 30.03 11.16 2.24
C ASN A 65 29.88 12.67 2.01
N LEU A 66 28.69 13.23 2.25
CA LEU A 66 28.47 14.66 2.17
C LEU A 66 29.36 15.38 3.17
N PHE A 67 29.38 14.92 4.42
CA PHE A 67 30.22 15.50 5.47
C PHE A 67 31.73 15.36 5.19
N ALA A 68 32.16 14.20 4.67
CA ALA A 68 33.54 14.01 4.24
C ALA A 68 33.95 14.99 3.12
N SER A 69 33.05 15.25 2.16
CA SER A 69 33.31 16.15 1.04
C SER A 69 33.30 17.65 1.43
N THR A 70 32.74 17.99 2.60
CA THR A 70 32.63 19.37 3.08
C THR A 70 33.82 19.84 3.91
N ALA A 71 34.72 18.94 4.32
CA ALA A 71 35.85 19.27 5.20
C ALA A 71 36.85 20.30 4.62
N GLN A 72 36.90 20.46 3.30
CA GLN A 72 37.79 21.40 2.61
C GLN A 72 37.06 22.46 1.76
N ALA A 73 35.73 22.52 1.87
CA ALA A 73 34.92 23.45 1.07
C ALA A 73 34.66 24.76 1.83
N ASP A 74 34.40 25.84 1.09
CA ASP A 74 34.02 27.12 1.67
C ASP A 74 32.74 26.98 2.50
N THR A 75 32.67 27.68 3.64
CA THR A 75 31.52 27.60 4.58
C THR A 75 30.18 27.81 3.88
N LYS A 76 30.13 28.74 2.92
CA LYS A 76 28.93 29.03 2.14
C LYS A 76 28.48 27.83 1.30
N ASP A 77 29.43 27.17 0.63
CA ASP A 77 29.19 25.99 -0.19
C ASP A 77 28.77 24.80 0.67
N VAL A 78 29.37 24.62 1.86
CA VAL A 78 28.98 23.60 2.83
C VAL A 78 27.52 23.78 3.24
N VAL A 79 27.13 24.98 3.67
CA VAL A 79 25.76 25.29 4.08
C VAL A 79 24.77 25.06 2.93
N GLU A 80 25.11 25.49 1.72
CA GLU A 80 24.25 25.31 0.54
C GLU A 80 24.05 23.83 0.21
N ARG A 81 25.12 23.01 0.26
CA ARG A 81 25.04 21.57 0.00
C ARG A 81 24.23 20.84 1.08
N LEU A 82 24.42 21.17 2.36
CA LEU A 82 23.65 20.58 3.47
C LEU A 82 22.17 20.93 3.34
N ARG A 83 21.82 22.20 3.09
CA ARG A 83 20.43 22.65 2.89
C ARG A 83 19.78 22.01 1.66
N SER A 84 20.51 21.94 0.55
CA SER A 84 20.00 21.32 -0.67
C SER A 84 19.73 19.84 -0.46
N THR A 85 20.63 19.13 0.22
CA THR A 85 20.45 17.70 0.53
C THR A 85 19.30 17.49 1.52
N SER A 86 19.20 18.30 2.58
CA SER A 86 18.07 18.27 3.52
C SER A 86 16.74 18.47 2.79
N LYS A 87 16.65 19.45 1.89
CA LYS A 87 15.45 19.70 1.08
C LYS A 87 15.09 18.51 0.21
N LEU A 88 16.07 17.88 -0.44
CA LEU A 88 15.84 16.70 -1.28
C LEU A 88 15.33 15.50 -0.47
N ILE A 89 15.90 15.27 0.72
CA ILE A 89 15.44 14.20 1.62
C ILE A 89 14.00 14.46 2.05
N ARG A 90 13.70 15.68 2.51
CA ARG A 90 12.35 16.06 2.93
C ARG A 90 11.33 15.88 1.79
N MET A 91 11.63 16.38 0.60
CA MET A 91 10.74 16.21 -0.57
C MET A 91 10.53 14.73 -0.91
N ARG A 92 11.56 13.89 -0.73
CA ARG A 92 11.45 12.45 -0.96
C ARG A 92 10.58 11.77 0.10
N GLU A 93 10.73 12.13 1.38
CA GLU A 93 9.92 11.62 2.47
C GLU A 93 8.44 12.00 2.30
N GLU A 94 8.16 13.26 1.99
CA GLU A 94 6.81 13.76 1.67
C GLU A 94 6.22 12.99 0.48
N ALA A 95 6.98 12.80 -0.61
CA ALA A 95 6.52 12.03 -1.77
C ALA A 95 6.27 10.54 -1.46
N LEU A 96 7.06 9.94 -0.57
CA LEU A 96 6.85 8.56 -0.12
C LEU A 96 5.60 8.45 0.76
N GLU A 97 5.35 9.42 1.62
CA GLU A 97 4.15 9.50 2.45
C GLU A 97 2.89 9.65 1.59
N GLU A 98 2.89 10.62 0.65
CA GLU A 98 1.80 10.81 -0.31
C GLU A 98 1.54 9.54 -1.12
N ARG A 99 2.60 8.89 -1.62
CA ARG A 99 2.47 7.61 -2.34
C ARG A 99 1.84 6.55 -1.46
N ASN A 100 2.25 6.43 -0.19
CA ASN A 100 1.69 5.44 0.73
C ASN A 100 0.21 5.70 1.00
N ASP A 101 -0.21 6.95 1.12
CA ASP A 101 -1.61 7.32 1.31
C ASP A 101 -2.46 7.05 0.07
N LEU A 102 -1.94 7.37 -1.13
CA LEU A 102 -2.57 6.99 -2.39
C LEU A 102 -2.74 5.47 -2.49
N LEU A 103 -1.73 4.70 -2.09
CA LEU A 103 -1.81 3.23 -2.06
C LEU A 103 -2.86 2.73 -1.06
N LYS A 104 -3.00 3.34 0.13
CA LYS A 104 -4.06 3.01 1.10
C LYS A 104 -5.45 3.25 0.50
N ILE A 105 -5.66 4.40 -0.13
CA ILE A 105 -6.92 4.75 -0.79
C ILE A 105 -7.22 3.77 -1.93
N HIS A 106 -6.23 3.48 -2.77
CA HIS A 106 -6.39 2.55 -3.90
C HIS A 106 -6.76 1.13 -3.43
N ARG A 107 -6.08 0.61 -2.40
CA ARG A 107 -6.40 -0.69 -1.79
C ARG A 107 -7.83 -0.72 -1.23
N ARG A 108 -8.28 0.35 -0.58
CA ARG A 108 -9.66 0.48 -0.08
C ARG A 108 -10.68 0.45 -1.23
N ARG A 109 -10.43 1.20 -2.31
CA ARG A 109 -11.30 1.21 -3.50
C ARG A 109 -11.37 -0.16 -4.17
N MET A 110 -10.24 -0.83 -4.35
CA MET A 110 -10.17 -2.18 -4.92
C MET A 110 -10.96 -3.20 -4.10
N ARG A 111 -10.92 -3.11 -2.76
CA ARG A 111 -11.73 -3.96 -1.88
C ARG A 111 -13.23 -3.75 -2.11
N ILE A 112 -13.67 -2.51 -2.26
CA ILE A 112 -15.08 -2.17 -2.54
C ILE A 112 -15.51 -2.75 -3.89
N ILE A 113 -14.73 -2.48 -4.95
CA ILE A 113 -15.01 -2.97 -6.31
C ILE A 113 -15.12 -4.50 -6.30
N ARG A 114 -14.23 -5.19 -5.58
CA ARG A 114 -14.26 -6.64 -5.43
C ARG A 114 -15.56 -7.16 -4.84
N TYR A 115 -16.05 -6.58 -3.75
CA TYR A 115 -17.30 -7.03 -3.14
C TYR A 115 -18.52 -6.71 -4.01
N VAL A 116 -18.57 -5.51 -4.60
CA VAL A 116 -19.65 -5.12 -5.48
C VAL A 116 -19.73 -6.06 -6.69
N THR A 117 -18.61 -6.26 -7.39
CA THR A 117 -18.56 -7.16 -8.55
C THR A 117 -18.88 -8.62 -8.20
N LEU A 118 -18.41 -9.11 -7.04
CA LEU A 118 -18.75 -10.43 -6.53
C LEU A 118 -20.26 -10.60 -6.37
N ILE A 119 -20.91 -9.64 -5.72
CA ILE A 119 -22.35 -9.68 -5.47
C ILE A 119 -23.10 -9.58 -6.79
N THR A 120 -22.75 -8.64 -7.67
CA THR A 120 -23.41 -8.46 -8.96
C THR A 120 -23.36 -9.72 -9.81
N ILE A 121 -22.17 -10.32 -9.97
CA ILE A 121 -22.02 -11.54 -10.78
C ILE A 121 -22.79 -12.71 -10.15
N ALA A 122 -22.76 -12.85 -8.82
CA ALA A 122 -23.50 -13.90 -8.11
C ALA A 122 -25.02 -13.72 -8.20
N MET A 123 -25.53 -12.49 -8.13
CA MET A 123 -26.94 -12.19 -8.36
C MET A 123 -27.35 -12.60 -9.77
N ILE A 124 -26.61 -12.18 -10.80
CA ILE A 124 -26.88 -12.53 -12.21
C ILE A 124 -26.89 -14.05 -12.40
N ALA A 125 -25.95 -14.76 -11.80
CA ALA A 125 -25.93 -16.23 -11.81
C ALA A 125 -27.18 -16.84 -11.14
N GLY A 126 -27.63 -16.26 -10.03
CA GLY A 126 -28.89 -16.64 -9.37
C GLY A 126 -30.13 -16.44 -10.25
N PHE A 127 -30.12 -15.42 -11.11
CA PHE A 127 -31.17 -15.16 -12.11
C PHE A 127 -31.08 -16.04 -13.37
N SER A 128 -30.02 -16.83 -13.55
CA SER A 128 -29.83 -17.66 -14.75
C SER A 128 -31.02 -18.53 -15.18
N PRO A 129 -31.85 -19.09 -14.27
CA PRO A 129 -33.01 -19.87 -14.68
C PRO A 129 -34.07 -19.03 -15.41
N LEU A 130 -34.25 -17.76 -15.04
CA LEU A 130 -35.19 -16.87 -15.73
C LEU A 130 -34.77 -16.64 -17.18
N PHE A 131 -33.49 -16.39 -17.43
CA PHE A 131 -32.98 -16.20 -18.80
C PHE A 131 -33.16 -17.45 -19.65
N SER A 132 -32.96 -18.63 -19.05
CA SER A 132 -33.16 -19.92 -19.74
C SER A 132 -34.63 -20.13 -20.12
N ASN A 133 -35.56 -19.79 -19.22
CA ASN A 133 -37.01 -19.89 -19.46
C ASN A 133 -37.53 -18.84 -20.46
N PHE A 134 -36.99 -17.62 -20.47
CA PHE A 134 -37.32 -16.64 -21.51
C PHE A 134 -36.87 -17.12 -22.89
N TYR A 135 -35.70 -17.74 -22.98
CA TYR A 135 -35.20 -18.28 -24.24
C TYR A 135 -36.03 -19.48 -24.73
N SER A 136 -36.45 -20.40 -23.85
CA SER A 136 -37.35 -21.51 -24.22
C SER A 136 -38.71 -20.99 -24.68
N LEU A 137 -39.30 -20.00 -24.00
CA LEU A 137 -40.55 -19.37 -24.39
C LEU A 137 -40.49 -18.76 -25.81
N ILE A 138 -39.40 -18.05 -26.12
CA ILE A 138 -39.21 -17.40 -27.44
C ILE A 138 -38.98 -18.44 -28.54
N SER A 139 -38.25 -19.53 -28.25
CA SER A 139 -37.82 -20.52 -29.25
C SER A 139 -38.84 -21.63 -29.51
N ALA A 140 -39.59 -22.05 -28.49
CA ALA A 140 -40.50 -23.20 -28.56
C ALA A 140 -41.98 -22.83 -28.44
N GLY A 141 -42.32 -21.58 -28.07
CA GLY A 141 -43.71 -21.13 -27.90
C GLY A 141 -44.41 -21.67 -26.63
N ASP A 142 -43.83 -22.67 -25.98
CA ASP A 142 -44.30 -23.21 -24.70
C ASP A 142 -43.42 -22.74 -23.54
N PHE A 143 -44.07 -22.33 -22.45
CA PHE A 143 -43.40 -22.15 -21.18
C PHE A 143 -43.21 -23.53 -20.54
N GLU A 144 -42.22 -24.29 -21.01
CA GLU A 144 -41.76 -25.44 -20.26
C GLU A 144 -41.12 -24.95 -18.96
N PHE A 145 -41.95 -24.83 -17.91
CA PHE A 145 -41.52 -24.73 -16.53
C PHE A 145 -40.89 -26.08 -16.11
N SER A 146 -39.90 -26.56 -16.86
CA SER A 146 -39.14 -27.75 -16.51
C SER A 146 -38.30 -27.39 -15.29
N PHE A 147 -38.86 -27.76 -14.13
CA PHE A 147 -38.42 -27.46 -12.78
C PHE A 147 -37.08 -28.12 -12.41
N SER A 148 -36.15 -28.34 -13.34
CA SER A 148 -34.77 -28.61 -12.99
C SER A 148 -34.06 -27.28 -12.75
N PHE A 149 -34.42 -26.59 -11.65
CA PHE A 149 -33.62 -25.54 -11.03
C PHE A 149 -32.32 -26.17 -10.49
N THR A 150 -31.47 -26.66 -11.38
CA THR A 150 -30.16 -27.15 -11.00
C THR A 150 -29.25 -25.95 -10.86
N ILE A 151 -28.78 -25.70 -9.63
CA ILE A 151 -27.73 -24.74 -9.28
C ILE A 151 -26.51 -24.85 -10.23
N TRP A 152 -26.32 -26.04 -10.83
CA TRP A 152 -25.25 -26.42 -11.74
C TRP A 152 -25.59 -26.28 -13.23
N SER A 153 -26.47 -25.34 -13.62
CA SER A 153 -26.62 -25.01 -15.04
C SER A 153 -25.27 -24.56 -15.62
N LEU A 154 -25.03 -24.84 -16.90
CA LEU A 154 -23.82 -24.42 -17.59
C LEU A 154 -23.57 -22.91 -17.43
N LEU A 155 -24.65 -22.12 -17.45
CA LEU A 155 -24.62 -20.67 -17.27
C LEU A 155 -24.16 -20.27 -15.85
N SER A 156 -24.70 -20.91 -14.81
CA SER A 156 -24.29 -20.67 -13.42
C SER A 156 -22.81 -21.00 -13.20
N PHE A 157 -22.33 -22.08 -13.80
CA PHE A 157 -20.91 -22.46 -13.73
C PHE A 157 -20.00 -21.45 -14.46
N SER A 158 -20.43 -20.94 -15.62
CA SER A 158 -19.70 -19.87 -16.31
C SER A 158 -19.59 -18.60 -15.46
N PHE A 159 -20.67 -18.18 -14.79
CA PHE A 159 -20.62 -17.02 -13.90
C PHE A 159 -19.73 -17.23 -12.68
N LEU A 160 -19.68 -18.44 -12.13
CA LEU A 160 -18.75 -18.79 -11.06
C LEU A 160 -17.30 -18.63 -11.51
N ILE A 161 -16.95 -19.14 -12.70
CA ILE A 161 -15.60 -18.96 -13.28
C ILE A 161 -15.29 -17.48 -13.49
N ILE A 162 -16.21 -16.72 -14.10
CA ILE A 162 -16.04 -15.26 -14.31
C ILE A 162 -15.79 -14.56 -12.97
N ASN A 163 -16.56 -14.92 -11.93
CA ASN A 163 -16.42 -14.32 -10.62
C ASN A 163 -15.07 -14.66 -9.98
N CYS A 164 -14.62 -15.91 -10.09
CA CYS A 164 -13.32 -16.33 -9.60
C CYS A 164 -12.18 -15.62 -10.34
N LEU A 165 -12.23 -15.54 -11.68
CA LEU A 165 -11.22 -14.83 -12.46
C LEU A 165 -11.16 -13.35 -12.09
N ASN A 166 -12.32 -12.68 -12.02
CA ASN A 166 -12.39 -11.26 -11.68
C ASN A 166 -11.81 -10.99 -10.28
N ASN A 167 -12.21 -11.77 -9.27
CA ASN A 167 -11.68 -11.63 -7.92
C ASN A 167 -10.18 -11.94 -7.85
N TYR A 168 -9.70 -12.92 -8.62
CA TYR A 168 -8.27 -13.23 -8.71
C TYR A 168 -7.47 -12.03 -9.27
N TYR A 169 -7.93 -11.42 -10.37
CA TYR A 169 -7.28 -10.25 -10.95
C TYR A 169 -7.28 -9.06 -9.98
N LEU A 170 -8.41 -8.79 -9.31
CA LEU A 170 -8.51 -7.70 -8.34
C LEU A 170 -7.61 -7.94 -7.09
N LEU A 171 -7.48 -9.19 -6.65
CA LEU A 171 -6.55 -9.57 -5.58
C LEU A 171 -5.08 -9.43 -6.02
N LYS A 172 -4.77 -9.77 -7.26
CA LYS A 172 -3.42 -9.64 -7.82
C LYS A 172 -3.02 -8.17 -7.95
N MET A 173 -3.91 -7.32 -8.46
CA MET A 173 -3.69 -5.87 -8.56
C MET A 173 -3.53 -5.17 -7.20
N SER A 174 -4.20 -5.68 -6.16
CA SER A 174 -4.07 -5.13 -4.80
C SER A 174 -2.85 -5.65 -4.02
N ASN A 175 -2.03 -6.50 -4.64
CA ASN A 175 -0.85 -7.15 -4.05
C ASN A 175 -1.15 -7.81 -2.69
N GLU A 176 -2.28 -8.51 -2.62
CA GLU A 176 -2.79 -9.10 -1.39
C GLU A 176 -2.07 -10.41 -1.04
N THR A 177 -1.74 -10.58 0.24
CA THR A 177 -1.22 -11.85 0.73
C THR A 177 -2.34 -12.88 0.91
N ARG A 178 -1.99 -14.18 0.87
CA ARG A 178 -2.93 -15.31 1.03
C ARG A 178 -4.07 -15.31 -0.01
N MET A 179 -3.74 -15.04 -1.28
CA MET A 179 -4.73 -15.01 -2.38
C MET A 179 -5.59 -16.28 -2.44
N ILE A 180 -4.99 -17.47 -2.29
CA ILE A 180 -5.69 -18.75 -2.35
C ILE A 180 -6.83 -18.82 -1.32
N PHE A 181 -6.56 -18.47 -0.06
CA PHE A 181 -7.58 -18.47 0.99
C PHE A 181 -8.73 -17.51 0.68
N LYS A 182 -8.41 -16.30 0.22
CA LYS A 182 -9.42 -15.29 -0.15
C LYS A 182 -10.27 -15.76 -1.34
N MET A 183 -9.68 -16.49 -2.29
CA MET A 183 -10.38 -17.10 -3.40
C MET A 183 -11.38 -18.19 -2.96
N VAL A 184 -11.04 -18.99 -1.94
CA VAL A 184 -11.98 -19.96 -1.34
C VAL A 184 -13.19 -19.24 -0.72
N VAL A 185 -12.97 -18.14 -0.01
CA VAL A 185 -14.05 -17.33 0.56
C VAL A 185 -14.96 -16.76 -0.55
N VAL A 186 -14.38 -16.28 -1.65
CA VAL A 186 -15.13 -15.79 -2.82
C VAL A 186 -16.01 -16.89 -3.40
N PHE A 187 -15.49 -18.11 -3.53
CA PHE A 187 -16.22 -19.27 -4.04
C PHE A 187 -17.44 -19.60 -3.16
N ILE A 188 -17.23 -19.70 -1.84
CA ILE A 188 -18.30 -19.99 -0.87
C ILE A 188 -19.37 -18.89 -0.90
N LEU A 189 -18.96 -17.61 -0.90
CA LEU A 189 -19.89 -16.48 -0.94
C LEU A 189 -20.70 -16.45 -2.23
N HIS A 190 -20.09 -16.72 -3.38
CA HIS A 190 -20.81 -16.78 -4.65
C HIS A 190 -21.91 -17.83 -4.61
N ILE A 191 -21.59 -19.06 -4.19
CA ILE A 191 -22.57 -20.15 -4.08
C ILE A 191 -23.69 -19.77 -3.10
N ALA A 192 -23.35 -19.19 -1.95
CA ALA A 192 -24.35 -18.77 -0.95
C ALA A 192 -25.34 -17.75 -1.51
N ILE A 193 -24.85 -16.73 -2.24
CA ILE A 193 -25.70 -15.72 -2.88
C ILE A 193 -26.57 -16.36 -3.97
N VAL A 194 -26.01 -17.22 -4.81
CA VAL A 194 -26.76 -17.91 -5.87
C VAL A 194 -27.91 -18.73 -5.28
N ILE A 195 -27.66 -19.52 -4.23
CA ILE A 195 -28.68 -20.32 -3.55
C ILE A 195 -29.76 -19.42 -2.94
N MET A 196 -29.37 -18.33 -2.29
CA MET A 196 -30.30 -17.37 -1.68
C MET A 196 -31.26 -16.78 -2.73
N VAL A 197 -30.72 -16.32 -3.87
CA VAL A 197 -31.52 -15.75 -4.97
C VAL A 197 -32.44 -16.80 -5.57
N GLN A 198 -31.94 -18.00 -5.84
CA GLN A 198 -32.76 -19.07 -6.41
C GLN A 198 -33.88 -19.53 -5.47
N SER A 199 -33.61 -19.62 -4.17
CA SER A 199 -34.62 -19.94 -3.15
C SER A 199 -35.73 -18.87 -3.11
N PHE A 200 -35.35 -17.59 -3.18
CA PHE A 200 -36.32 -16.48 -3.26
C PHE A 200 -37.25 -16.62 -4.48
N PHE A 201 -36.71 -16.88 -5.67
CA PHE A 201 -37.53 -17.09 -6.88
C PHE A 201 -38.38 -18.35 -6.81
N SER A 202 -37.83 -19.47 -6.33
CA SER A 202 -38.59 -20.71 -6.20
C SER A 202 -39.78 -20.58 -5.24
N ASN A 203 -39.67 -19.73 -4.22
CA ASN A 203 -40.77 -19.48 -3.29
C ASN A 203 -41.80 -18.49 -3.85
N LEU A 204 -41.38 -17.51 -4.65
CA LEU A 204 -42.29 -16.60 -5.36
C LEU A 204 -43.17 -17.30 -6.39
N ILE A 205 -42.63 -18.28 -7.12
CA ILE A 205 -43.36 -19.01 -8.17
C ILE A 205 -44.38 -20.03 -7.60
N LYS A 206 -44.22 -20.43 -6.34
CA LYS A 206 -45.13 -21.37 -5.66
C LYS A 206 -46.39 -20.71 -5.06
N PHE A 207 -46.46 -19.38 -5.09
CA PHE A 207 -47.64 -18.58 -4.69
C PHE A 207 -48.46 -18.21 -5.92
#